data_AF-A0A7Y1M879-F1
#
_entry.id   AF-A0A7Y1M879-F1
#
_cell.length_a   1.000
_cell.length_b   1.000
_cell.length_c   1.000
_cell.angle_alpha   90.00
_cell.angle_beta   90.00
_cell.angle_gamma   90.00
#
_symmetry.space_group_name_H-M   'P 1'
#
loop_
_entity.id
_entity.type
_entity.pdbx_description
1 polymer ?
#
loop_
_entity_poly.entity_id
_entity_poly.type
_entity_poly.pdbx_seq_one_letter_code
_entity_poly.pdbx_strand_id
1 'polypeptide(L)'
;MTRSAYEIASTGADDLYTALDYFNNIHAIFVVMLKAFPEDSTAHAFAQLGIAEINDRSMTVLQWAECMVDELGDLAEGAPGALLVASPVSEVGHE
;
A
#
# COMPACT_ATOMS: atom_id res chain seq x y z
N MET A 1 -7.48 -1.14 24.54
CA MET A 1 -8.42 -0.60 23.54
C MET A 1 -8.14 -1.30 22.23
N THR A 2 -9.15 -1.83 21.57
CA THR A 2 -9.07 -2.35 20.19
C THR A 2 -9.15 -1.17 19.22
N ARG A 3 -8.24 -1.12 18.24
CA ARG A 3 -8.26 -0.10 17.18
C ARG A 3 -9.53 -0.28 16.33
N SER A 4 -10.12 0.83 15.90
CA SER A 4 -11.22 0.86 14.94
C SER A 4 -10.74 0.44 13.54
N ALA A 5 -11.66 0.01 12.69
CA ALA A 5 -11.36 -0.31 11.29
C ALA A 5 -10.73 0.89 10.54
N TYR A 6 -11.21 2.09 10.83
CA TYR A 6 -10.64 3.34 10.29
C TYR A 6 -9.18 3.53 10.73
N GLU A 7 -8.87 3.39 12.02
CA GLU A 7 -7.48 3.53 12.51
C GLU A 7 -6.54 2.48 11.93
N ILE A 8 -7.03 1.25 11.70
CA ILE A 8 -6.28 0.17 11.06
C ILE A 8 -5.99 0.53 9.60
N ALA A 9 -7.01 0.92 8.84
CA ALA A 9 -6.85 1.27 7.43
C ALA A 9 -6.00 2.54 7.24
N SER A 10 -6.16 3.57 8.09
CA SER A 10 -5.30 4.75 8.06
C SER A 10 -3.83 4.40 8.33
N THR A 11 -3.55 3.52 9.30
CA THR A 11 -2.18 3.04 9.51
C THR A 11 -1.69 2.24 8.30
N GLY A 12 -2.55 1.43 7.69
CA GLY A 12 -2.22 0.67 6.47
C GLY A 12 -1.83 1.57 5.29
N ALA A 13 -2.51 2.69 5.09
CA ALA A 13 -2.15 3.67 4.07
C ALA A 13 -0.76 4.28 4.34
N ASP A 14 -0.48 4.67 5.59
CA ASP A 14 0.83 5.18 5.99
C ASP A 14 1.94 4.13 5.80
N ASP A 15 1.66 2.86 6.09
CA ASP A 15 2.58 1.75 5.87
C ASP A 15 2.89 1.55 4.38
N LEU A 16 1.89 1.73 3.49
CA LEU A 16 2.09 1.67 2.04
C LEU A 16 2.99 2.82 1.55
N TYR A 17 2.81 4.03 2.06
CA TYR A 17 3.72 5.15 1.75
C TYR A 17 5.15 4.89 2.27
N THR A 18 5.27 4.30 3.45
CA THR A 18 6.58 3.88 3.99
C THR A 18 7.23 2.82 3.09
N ALA A 19 6.44 1.92 2.50
CA ALA A 19 6.96 0.94 1.55
C ALA A 19 7.51 1.58 0.26
N LEU A 20 6.88 2.67 -0.23
CA LEU A 20 7.40 3.45 -1.36
C LEU A 20 8.77 4.05 -1.06
N ASP A 21 9.02 4.50 0.17
CA ASP A 21 10.34 5.02 0.57
C ASP A 21 11.42 3.92 0.52
N TYR A 22 11.09 2.68 0.89
CA TYR A 22 12.03 1.56 0.72
C TYR A 22 12.32 1.29 -0.75
N PHE A 23 11.32 1.36 -1.63
CA PHE A 23 11.54 1.22 -3.07
C PHE A 23 12.41 2.33 -3.64
N ASN A 24 12.24 3.58 -3.20
CA ASN A 24 13.11 4.69 -3.59
C ASN A 24 14.58 4.43 -3.20
N ASN A 25 14.82 3.88 -2.01
CA ASN A 25 16.16 3.51 -1.57
C ASN A 25 16.76 2.38 -2.44
N ILE A 26 15.98 1.34 -2.76
CA ILE A 26 16.44 0.24 -3.61
C ILE A 26 16.72 0.74 -5.03
N HIS A 27 15.84 1.59 -5.58
CA HIS A 27 16.05 2.22 -6.88
C HIS A 27 17.38 2.99 -6.91
N ALA A 28 17.68 3.77 -5.86
CA ALA A 28 18.95 4.48 -5.76
C ALA A 28 20.17 3.54 -5.78
N ILE A 29 20.09 2.37 -5.13
CA ILE A 29 21.15 1.34 -5.18
C ILE A 29 21.38 0.89 -6.63
N PHE A 30 20.33 0.55 -7.36
CA PHE A 30 20.48 0.13 -8.75
C PHE A 30 21.00 1.24 -9.66
N VAL A 31 20.61 2.50 -9.44
CA VAL A 31 21.18 3.65 -10.16
C VAL A 31 22.68 3.79 -9.90
N VAL A 32 23.15 3.57 -8.66
CA VAL A 32 24.57 3.54 -8.35
C VAL A 32 25.26 2.38 -9.08
N MET A 33 24.64 1.19 -9.12
CA MET A 33 25.19 0.05 -9.86
C MET A 33 25.32 0.36 -11.36
N LEU A 34 24.32 0.95 -12.00
CA LEU A 34 24.39 1.32 -13.43
C LEU A 34 25.54 2.28 -13.74
N LYS A 35 25.87 3.18 -12.81
CA LYS A 35 27.00 4.11 -12.94
C LYS A 35 28.34 3.45 -12.68
N ALA A 36 28.39 2.41 -11.86
CA ALA A 36 29.61 1.74 -11.44
C ALA A 36 30.05 0.63 -12.41
N PHE A 37 29.10 -0.03 -13.07
CA PHE A 37 29.36 -1.18 -13.94
C PHE A 37 29.20 -0.85 -15.43
N PRO A 38 30.07 -1.38 -16.31
CA PRO A 38 29.95 -1.21 -17.76
C PRO A 38 28.62 -1.72 -18.31
N GLU A 39 28.09 -1.08 -19.36
CA GLU A 39 26.79 -1.41 -19.97
C GLU A 39 26.68 -2.86 -20.48
N ASP A 40 27.78 -3.46 -20.91
CA ASP A 40 27.85 -4.83 -21.42
C ASP A 40 28.02 -5.89 -20.31
N SER A 41 28.11 -5.47 -19.05
CA SER A 41 28.28 -6.38 -17.92
C SER A 41 26.95 -6.98 -17.44
N THR A 42 27.00 -8.21 -16.94
CA THR A 42 25.86 -8.86 -16.28
C THR A 42 25.32 -8.03 -15.10
N ALA A 43 26.18 -7.35 -14.35
CA ALA A 43 25.79 -6.51 -13.22
C ALA A 43 24.95 -5.30 -13.66
N HIS A 44 25.31 -4.67 -14.79
CA HIS A 44 24.54 -3.57 -15.36
C HIS A 44 23.16 -4.06 -15.84
N ALA A 45 23.11 -5.19 -16.55
CA ALA A 45 21.84 -5.80 -16.98
C ALA A 45 20.92 -6.12 -15.79
N PHE A 46 21.46 -6.66 -14.69
CA PHE A 46 20.66 -6.91 -13.47
C PHE A 46 20.20 -5.62 -12.78
N ALA A 47 21.01 -4.57 -12.77
CA ALA A 47 20.58 -3.29 -12.22
C ALA A 47 19.46 -2.66 -13.06
N GLN A 48 19.49 -2.80 -14.40
CA GLN A 48 18.38 -2.35 -15.26
C GLN A 48 17.09 -3.14 -14.97
N LEU A 49 17.18 -4.46 -14.83
CA LEU A 49 16.04 -5.30 -14.47
C LEU A 49 15.49 -4.92 -13.09
N GLY A 50 16.38 -4.68 -12.12
CA GLY A 50 16.00 -4.24 -10.78
C GLY A 50 15.25 -2.90 -10.76
N ILE A 51 15.71 -1.93 -11.55
CA ILE A 51 14.98 -0.65 -11.74
C ILE A 51 13.60 -0.89 -12.34
N ALA A 52 13.51 -1.72 -13.39
CA ALA A 52 12.24 -2.00 -14.04
C ALA A 52 11.22 -2.62 -13.07
N GLU A 53 11.64 -3.62 -12.30
CA GLU A 53 10.77 -4.26 -11.29
C GLU A 53 10.37 -3.27 -10.19
N ILE A 54 11.31 -2.49 -9.65
CA ILE A 54 11.01 -1.54 -8.57
C ILE A 54 10.05 -0.45 -9.05
N ASN A 55 10.18 0.03 -10.29
CA ASN A 55 9.26 1.02 -10.84
C ASN A 55 7.84 0.47 -10.97
N ASP A 56 7.68 -0.76 -11.46
CA ASP A 56 6.38 -1.43 -11.57
C ASP A 56 5.72 -1.65 -10.19
N ARG A 57 6.51 -2.11 -9.22
CA ARG A 57 6.05 -2.32 -7.84
C ARG A 57 5.70 -1.01 -7.14
N SER A 58 6.49 0.04 -7.34
CA SER A 58 6.23 1.36 -6.76
C SER A 58 4.93 1.94 -7.29
N MET A 59 4.67 1.79 -8.60
CA MET A 59 3.40 2.24 -9.19
C MET A 59 2.21 1.49 -8.61
N THR A 60 2.33 0.17 -8.46
CA THR A 60 1.26 -0.66 -7.88
C THR A 60 0.97 -0.27 -6.42
N VAL A 61 2.01 -0.10 -5.59
CA VAL A 61 1.84 0.27 -4.18
C VAL A 61 1.30 1.69 -4.03
N LEU A 62 1.71 2.62 -4.89
CA LEU A 62 1.17 3.98 -4.90
C LEU A 62 -0.34 3.96 -5.20
N GLN A 63 -0.76 3.21 -6.22
CA GLN A 63 -2.19 3.06 -6.54
C GLN A 63 -2.98 2.48 -5.36
N TRP A 64 -2.43 1.50 -4.64
CA TRP A 64 -3.10 0.95 -3.46
C TRP A 64 -3.18 1.97 -2.31
N ALA A 65 -2.14 2.76 -2.10
CA ALA A 65 -2.13 3.81 -1.09
C ALA A 65 -3.17 4.89 -1.41
N GLU A 66 -3.23 5.35 -2.66
CA GLU A 66 -4.20 6.33 -3.15
C GLU A 66 -5.64 5.80 -3.00
N CYS A 67 -5.93 4.58 -3.49
CA CYS A 67 -7.25 3.97 -3.32
C CYS A 67 -7.67 3.87 -1.85
N MET A 68 -6.76 3.47 -0.97
CA MET A 68 -7.06 3.35 0.46
C MET A 68 -7.35 4.71 1.11
N VAL A 69 -6.62 5.76 0.73
CA VAL A 69 -6.87 7.12 1.21
C VAL A 69 -8.21 7.65 0.71
N ASP A 70 -8.56 7.41 -0.56
CA ASP A 70 -9.84 7.82 -1.13
C ASP A 70 -11.01 7.13 -0.42
N GLU A 71 -10.95 5.81 -0.24
CA GLU A 71 -11.97 5.05 0.50
C GLU A 71 -12.09 5.51 1.96
N LEU A 72 -10.97 5.86 2.61
CA LEU A 72 -10.98 6.44 3.96
C LEU A 72 -11.62 7.82 3.99
N GLY A 73 -11.39 8.64 2.96
CA GLY A 73 -12.03 9.94 2.77
C GLY A 73 -13.55 9.80 2.68
N ASP A 74 -14.03 8.87 1.86
CA ASP A 74 -15.46 8.56 1.72
C ASP A 74 -16.09 8.08 3.03
N LEU A 75 -15.37 7.27 3.82
CA LEU A 75 -15.80 6.82 5.14
C LEU A 75 -15.82 7.97 6.18
N ALA A 76 -14.93 8.94 6.05
CA ALA A 76 -14.84 10.10 6.94
C ALA A 76 -15.88 11.18 6.59
N GLU A 77 -16.15 11.43 5.31
CA GLU A 77 -17.22 12.32 4.84
C GLU A 77 -18.62 11.68 4.98
N GLY A 78 -18.68 10.34 5.01
CA GLY A 78 -19.89 9.54 5.20
C GLY A 78 -20.17 9.09 6.64
N ALA A 79 -20.45 10.02 7.56
CA ALA A 79 -21.16 9.70 8.81
C ALA A 79 -22.61 10.23 8.73
N PRO A 80 -23.70 9.50 9.06
CA PRO A 80 -23.86 8.13 9.58
C PRO A 80 -24.90 7.32 8.75
N GLY A 81 -24.48 6.42 7.86
CA GLY A 81 -25.45 5.65 7.05
C GLY A 81 -25.05 4.21 6.70
N ALA A 82 -23.76 3.92 6.61
CA ALA A 82 -23.30 2.61 6.15
C ALA A 82 -23.01 1.61 7.28
N LEU A 83 -22.99 2.04 8.55
CA LEU A 83 -22.80 1.15 9.70
C LEU A 83 -24.12 0.53 10.21
N LEU A 84 -24.97 0.07 9.29
CA LEU A 84 -26.17 -0.72 9.61
C LEU A 84 -26.15 -2.07 8.88
N VAL A 85 -25.04 -2.83 8.99
CA VAL A 85 -25.15 -4.31 8.91
C VAL A 85 -24.18 -4.97 9.89
N ALA A 86 -24.32 -4.65 11.16
CA ALA A 86 -24.03 -5.57 12.26
C ALA A 86 -24.92 -5.16 13.42
N SER A 87 -26.14 -5.68 13.55
CA SER A 87 -26.48 -6.88 14.36
C SER A 87 -27.86 -6.58 15.00
N PRO A 88 -28.72 -7.55 15.42
CA PRO A 88 -28.30 -8.63 16.30
C PRO A 88 -28.92 -10.02 16.07
N VAL A 89 -28.19 -11.04 16.50
CA VAL A 89 -28.79 -12.26 17.02
C VAL A 89 -29.70 -11.85 18.19
N SER A 90 -30.98 -12.21 18.11
CA SER A 90 -31.82 -12.37 19.29
C SER A 90 -32.51 -13.73 19.17
N GLU A 91 -32.12 -14.64 20.07
CA GLU A 91 -32.93 -15.79 20.47
C GLU A 91 -34.31 -15.30 20.95
N VAL A 92 -35.36 -16.09 20.70
CA VAL A 92 -36.42 -16.55 21.65
C VAL A 92 -37.55 -17.24 20.83
N GLY A 93 -37.97 -18.42 21.27
CA GLY A 93 -38.87 -19.35 20.57
C GLY A 93 -40.40 -19.16 20.74
N HIS A 94 -41.10 -20.30 20.57
CA HIS A 94 -42.54 -20.56 20.37
C HIS A 94 -42.99 -20.38 18.90
N GLU A 95 -43.56 -21.38 18.22
CA GLU A 95 -44.52 -22.42 18.67
C GLU A 95 -44.12 -23.86 18.30
#